data_AF-A0A2V9M9N8-F1
#
_entry.id   AF-A0A2V9M9N8-F1
#
_cell.length_a   1.000
_cell.length_b   1.000
_cell.length_c   1.000
_cell.angle_alpha   90.00
_cell.angle_beta   90.00
_cell.angle_gamma   90.00
#
_symmetry.space_group_name_H-M   'P 1'
#
loop_
_entity.id
_entity.type
_entity.pdbx_description
1 polymer ?
#
loop_
_entity_poly.entity_id
_entity_poly.type
_entity_poly.pdbx_seq_one_letter_code
_entity_poly.pdbx_strand_id
1 'polypeptide(L)'
;MLWGVWHGLAQVYGFARIYDAKVASIAPLTARLDWCLCVAWFGAGMLYSPGRMALLLEAFYRSGGPLLPTAGVRLFQSAWGISTLAISLLFLTNTLRQWRRGQPSNPGKLWMMTISFGFWWYAMVGISNVVVGIALFEIFHDVQYLAIVWIYNRKRVDRARHVGAFMRFLFRRSGLMIGLYVGMVFAYGYVKLLADRIDQETVQRALFGFIT
;
A
#
# COMPACT_ATOMS: atom_id res chain seq x y z
N MET A 1 -12.75 -1.98 -1.63
CA MET A 1 -11.82 -1.81 -2.77
C MET A 1 -11.18 -0.42 -2.78
N LEU A 2 -11.93 0.67 -3.02
CA LEU A 2 -11.39 2.03 -3.09
C LEU A 2 -10.61 2.45 -1.83
N TRP A 3 -11.10 2.10 -0.64
CA TRP A 3 -10.39 2.34 0.61
C TRP A 3 -9.02 1.66 0.65
N GLY A 4 -8.89 0.42 0.17
CA GLY A 4 -7.60 -0.30 0.14
C GLY A 4 -6.60 0.33 -0.82
N VAL A 5 -7.08 0.80 -1.99
CA VAL A 5 -6.26 1.56 -2.95
C VAL A 5 -5.75 2.86 -2.31
N TRP A 6 -6.66 3.62 -1.69
CA TRP A 6 -6.32 4.83 -0.97
C TRP A 6 -5.31 4.57 0.17
N HIS A 7 -5.52 3.52 0.95
CA HIS A 7 -4.65 3.12 2.03
C HIS A 7 -3.23 2.82 1.52
N GLY A 8 -3.12 1.98 0.48
CA GLY A 8 -1.83 1.64 -0.12
C GLY A 8 -1.11 2.85 -0.72
N LEU A 9 -1.85 3.73 -1.39
CA LEU A 9 -1.35 5.01 -1.89
C LEU A 9 -0.80 5.87 -0.74
N ALA A 10 -1.60 6.06 0.32
CA ALA A 10 -1.24 6.87 1.47
C ALA A 10 0.01 6.32 2.18
N GLN A 11 0.16 4.99 2.23
CA GLN A 11 1.37 4.35 2.75
C GLN A 11 2.61 4.68 1.91
N VAL A 12 2.56 4.49 0.59
CA VAL A 12 3.71 4.78 -0.29
C VAL A 12 4.10 6.26 -0.20
N TYR A 13 3.12 7.15 -0.16
CA TYR A 13 3.36 8.57 0.07
C TYR A 13 4.00 8.84 1.45
N GLY A 14 3.48 8.22 2.50
CA GLY A 14 4.05 8.32 3.85
C GLY A 14 5.52 7.89 3.90
N PHE A 15 5.86 6.80 3.22
CA PHE A 15 7.24 6.35 3.12
C PHE A 15 8.12 7.33 2.35
N ALA A 16 7.63 7.87 1.22
CA ALA A 16 8.32 8.93 0.48
C ALA A 16 8.67 10.12 1.40
N ARG A 17 7.73 10.54 2.27
CA ARG A 17 7.97 11.58 3.28
C ARG A 17 9.01 11.19 4.34
N ILE A 18 9.04 9.93 4.79
CA ILE A 18 10.08 9.43 5.70
C ILE A 18 11.47 9.50 5.05
N TYR A 19 11.60 9.15 3.78
CA TYR A 19 12.88 9.24 3.07
C TYR A 19 13.35 10.68 2.88
N ASP A 20 12.43 11.60 2.57
CA ASP A 20 12.74 13.03 2.47
C ASP A 20 13.16 13.62 3.81
N ALA A 21 12.49 13.24 4.91
CA ALA A 21 12.86 13.68 6.26
C ALA A 21 14.29 13.26 6.66
N LYS A 22 14.76 12.08 6.22
CA LYS A 22 16.14 11.60 6.48
C LYS A 22 17.23 12.49 5.86
N VAL A 23 16.89 13.26 4.84
CA VAL A 23 17.81 14.16 4.14
C VAL A 23 17.41 15.63 4.31
N ALA A 24 16.46 15.93 5.22
CA ALA A 24 15.91 17.27 5.44
C ALA A 24 15.33 17.94 4.16
N SER A 25 14.77 17.15 3.24
CA SER A 25 14.05 17.69 2.08
C SER A 25 12.63 18.11 2.47
N ILE A 26 12.43 19.42 2.61
CA ILE A 26 11.18 20.04 3.10
C ILE A 26 10.44 20.86 2.05
N ALA A 27 10.87 20.80 0.78
CA ALA A 27 10.27 21.60 -0.29
C ALA A 27 8.80 21.20 -0.54
N PRO A 28 7.82 22.14 -0.45
CA PRO A 28 6.40 21.82 -0.62
C PRO A 28 6.05 21.26 -2.00
N LEU A 29 6.76 21.71 -3.05
CA LEU A 29 6.57 21.21 -4.41
C LEU A 29 6.93 19.71 -4.52
N THR A 30 8.02 19.28 -3.87
CA THR A 30 8.43 17.87 -3.85
C THR A 30 7.35 17.02 -3.19
N ALA A 31 6.82 17.45 -2.04
CA ALA A 31 5.74 16.73 -1.37
C ALA A 31 4.46 16.64 -2.22
N ARG A 32 4.07 17.73 -2.90
CA ARG A 32 2.91 17.74 -3.81
C ARG A 32 3.12 16.81 -5.01
N LEU A 33 4.31 16.82 -5.62
CA LEU A 33 4.62 15.93 -6.74
C LEU A 33 4.68 14.47 -6.30
N ASP A 34 5.25 14.15 -5.14
CA ASP A 34 5.22 12.81 -4.55
C ASP A 34 3.76 12.32 -4.41
N TRP A 35 2.87 13.17 -3.87
CA TRP A 35 1.45 12.86 -3.71
C TRP A 35 0.74 12.65 -5.06
N CYS A 36 0.88 13.60 -5.99
CA CYS A 36 0.30 13.51 -7.32
C CYS A 36 0.76 12.26 -8.07
N LEU A 37 2.04 11.89 -7.93
CA LEU A 37 2.59 10.70 -8.54
C LEU A 37 1.97 9.43 -7.95
N CYS A 38 1.78 9.37 -6.62
CA CYS A 38 1.09 8.25 -5.98
C CYS A 38 -0.35 8.14 -6.46
N VAL A 39 -1.11 9.24 -6.49
CA VAL A 39 -2.49 9.26 -7.03
C VAL A 39 -2.53 8.78 -8.48
N ALA A 40 -1.65 9.33 -9.33
CA ALA A 40 -1.62 9.02 -10.74
C ALA A 40 -1.35 7.54 -11.01
N TRP A 41 -0.30 6.96 -10.41
CA TRP A 41 0.07 5.56 -10.63
C TRP A 41 -0.91 4.57 -10.00
N PHE A 42 -1.42 4.85 -8.79
CA PHE A 42 -2.44 4.00 -8.17
C PHE A 42 -3.74 4.00 -8.98
N GLY A 43 -4.20 5.18 -9.38
CA GLY A 43 -5.37 5.31 -10.25
C GLY A 43 -5.16 4.65 -11.62
N ALA A 44 -3.97 4.77 -12.22
CA ALA A 44 -3.67 4.14 -13.49
C ALA A 44 -3.80 2.61 -13.41
N GLY A 45 -3.25 1.97 -12.37
CA GLY A 45 -3.40 0.53 -12.18
C GLY A 45 -4.85 0.07 -11.97
N MET A 46 -5.70 0.91 -11.40
CA MET A 46 -7.15 0.62 -11.30
C MET A 46 -7.85 0.73 -12.64
N LEU A 47 -7.61 1.83 -13.36
CA LEU A 47 -8.33 2.17 -14.59
C LEU A 47 -7.92 1.30 -15.78
N TYR A 48 -6.66 0.87 -15.83
CA TYR A 48 -6.14 0.02 -16.91
C TYR A 48 -6.26 -1.48 -16.61
N SER A 49 -6.80 -1.86 -15.45
CA SER A 49 -7.10 -3.26 -15.11
C SER A 49 -8.55 -3.60 -15.49
N PRO A 50 -8.81 -4.47 -16.49
CA PRO A 50 -10.16 -4.73 -16.98
C PRO A 50 -11.12 -5.21 -15.89
N GLY A 51 -10.68 -6.19 -15.08
CA GLY A 51 -11.51 -6.74 -14.00
C GLY A 51 -11.84 -5.71 -12.91
N ARG A 52 -10.90 -4.80 -12.61
CA ARG A 52 -11.10 -3.77 -11.59
C ARG A 52 -11.96 -2.62 -12.11
N MET A 53 -11.80 -2.25 -13.37
CA MET A 53 -12.66 -1.27 -14.01
C MET A 53 -14.10 -1.77 -14.08
N ALA A 54 -14.31 -3.05 -14.36
CA ALA A 54 -15.62 -3.68 -14.30
C ALA A 54 -16.24 -3.56 -12.90
N LEU A 55 -15.48 -3.91 -11.85
CA LEU A 55 -15.94 -3.79 -10.45
C LEU A 55 -16.25 -2.33 -10.05
N LEU A 56 -15.47 -1.36 -10.53
CA LEU A 56 -15.70 0.07 -10.28
C LEU A 56 -16.99 0.55 -10.95
N LEU A 57 -17.20 0.21 -12.23
CA LEU A 57 -18.41 0.58 -12.96
C LEU A 57 -19.64 -0.10 -12.35
N GLU A 58 -19.53 -1.39 -11.99
CA GLU A 58 -20.59 -2.12 -11.32
C GLU A 58 -20.98 -1.44 -10.00
N ALA A 59 -20.00 -1.08 -9.16
CA ALA A 59 -20.26 -0.37 -7.91
C ALA A 59 -20.94 1.00 -8.16
N PHE A 60 -20.48 1.75 -9.18
CA PHE A 60 -21.07 3.03 -9.57
C PHE A 60 -22.53 2.90 -10.04
N TYR A 61 -22.84 1.90 -10.86
CA TYR A 61 -24.21 1.67 -11.31
C TYR A 61 -25.10 1.17 -10.18
N ARG A 62 -24.60 0.29 -9.31
CA ARG A 62 -25.32 -0.18 -8.11
C ARG A 62 -25.62 0.93 -7.12
N SER A 63 -24.79 1.98 -7.08
CA SER A 63 -25.06 3.18 -6.27
C SER A 63 -26.00 4.19 -6.93
N GLY A 64 -26.66 3.84 -8.04
CA GLY A 64 -27.59 4.71 -8.78
C GLY A 64 -26.93 5.66 -9.79
N GLY A 65 -25.65 5.45 -10.14
CA GLY A 65 -24.98 6.22 -11.17
C GLY A 65 -25.56 5.96 -12.57
N PRO A 66 -25.57 6.96 -13.47
CA PRO A 66 -26.06 6.79 -14.83
C PRO A 66 -25.15 5.84 -15.64
N LEU A 67 -25.72 5.18 -16.65
CA LEU A 67 -24.92 4.40 -17.60
C LEU A 67 -23.92 5.30 -18.33
N LEU A 68 -22.63 4.96 -18.22
CA LEU A 68 -21.58 5.73 -18.86
C LEU A 68 -21.35 5.22 -20.29
N PRO A 69 -21.30 6.10 -21.31
CA PRO A 69 -20.98 5.69 -22.67
C PRO A 69 -19.54 5.19 -22.73
N THR A 70 -19.29 4.13 -23.52
CA THR A 70 -17.95 3.55 -23.66
C THR A 70 -16.92 4.58 -24.13
N ALA A 71 -17.33 5.53 -24.98
CA ALA A 71 -16.47 6.63 -25.42
C ALA A 71 -16.03 7.53 -24.24
N GLY A 72 -16.94 7.83 -23.30
CA GLY A 72 -16.63 8.63 -22.11
C GLY A 72 -15.65 7.90 -21.18
N VAL A 73 -15.85 6.59 -20.99
CA VAL A 73 -14.93 5.76 -20.19
C VAL A 73 -13.52 5.74 -20.80
N ARG A 74 -13.42 5.53 -22.13
CA ARG A 74 -12.13 5.54 -22.83
C ARG A 74 -11.46 6.90 -22.78
N LEU A 75 -12.21 7.99 -22.98
CA LEU A 75 -11.67 9.35 -22.87
C LEU A 75 -11.09 9.60 -21.47
N PHE A 76 -11.80 9.20 -20.43
CA PHE A 76 -11.33 9.32 -19.05
C PHE A 76 -10.05 8.50 -18.80
N GLN A 77 -9.99 7.25 -19.27
CA GLN A 77 -8.78 6.42 -19.17
C GLN A 77 -7.59 7.08 -19.89
N SER A 78 -7.78 7.55 -21.13
CA SER A 78 -6.74 8.24 -21.90
C SER A 78 -6.27 9.53 -21.21
N ALA A 79 -7.19 10.36 -20.71
CA ALA A 79 -6.87 11.58 -19.99
C ALA A 79 -6.06 11.28 -18.71
N TRP A 80 -6.42 10.22 -17.98
CA TRP A 80 -5.69 9.77 -16.80
C TRP A 80 -4.29 9.28 -17.15
N GLY A 81 -4.16 8.48 -18.22
CA GLY A 81 -2.88 8.00 -18.74
C GLY A 81 -1.94 9.15 -19.12
N ILE A 82 -2.44 10.13 -19.88
CA ILE A 82 -1.70 11.34 -20.25
C ILE A 82 -1.27 12.13 -19.02
N SER A 83 -2.18 12.31 -18.05
CA SER A 83 -1.88 12.99 -16.78
C SER A 83 -0.80 12.25 -15.98
N THR A 84 -0.83 10.93 -15.97
CA THR A 84 0.17 10.09 -15.28
C THR A 84 1.55 10.26 -15.89
N LEU A 85 1.63 10.28 -17.23
CA LEU A 85 2.88 10.58 -17.94
C LEU A 85 3.38 11.99 -17.64
N ALA A 86 2.51 13.01 -17.73
CA ALA A 86 2.87 14.39 -17.46
C ALA A 86 3.38 14.60 -16.02
N ILE A 87 2.69 14.06 -15.01
CA ILE A 87 3.09 14.12 -13.60
C ILE A 87 4.43 13.40 -13.39
N SER A 88 4.64 12.24 -14.02
CA SER A 88 5.91 11.51 -13.94
C SER A 88 7.07 12.33 -14.51
N LEU A 89 6.87 13.00 -15.65
CA LEU A 89 7.87 13.89 -16.24
C LEU A 89 8.16 15.12 -15.35
N LEU A 90 7.13 15.73 -14.76
CA LEU A 90 7.30 16.84 -13.83
C LEU A 90 8.08 16.42 -12.58
N PHE A 91 7.76 15.24 -12.03
CA PHE A 91 8.46 14.65 -10.89
C PHE A 91 9.94 14.40 -11.21
N LEU A 92 10.25 13.77 -12.34
CA LEU A 92 11.62 13.51 -12.77
C LEU A 92 12.39 14.81 -13.01
N THR A 93 11.76 15.79 -13.68
CA THR A 93 12.36 17.11 -13.93
C THR A 93 12.67 17.84 -12.63
N ASN A 94 11.74 17.81 -11.67
CA ASN A 94 11.94 18.39 -10.34
C ASN A 94 13.07 17.68 -9.58
N THR A 95 13.13 16.35 -9.63
CA THR A 95 14.18 15.55 -8.99
C THR A 95 15.57 15.86 -9.58
N LEU A 96 15.68 15.90 -10.91
CA LEU A 96 16.92 16.25 -11.61
C LEU A 96 17.35 17.68 -11.32
N ARG A 97 16.41 18.63 -11.26
CA ARG A 97 16.70 20.02 -10.89
C ARG A 97 17.22 20.13 -9.46
N GLN A 98 16.64 19.39 -8.51
CA GLN A 98 17.12 19.33 -7.13
C GLN A 98 18.54 18.77 -7.05
N TRP A 99 18.81 17.66 -7.74
CA TRP A 99 20.16 17.09 -7.82
C TRP A 99 21.18 18.05 -8.42
N ARG A 100 20.86 18.72 -9.54
CA ARG A 100 21.77 19.69 -10.17
C ARG A 100 22.03 20.91 -9.28
N ARG A 101 21.12 21.26 -8.38
CA ARG A 101 21.26 22.36 -7.41
C ARG A 101 21.94 21.92 -6.11
N GLY A 102 22.43 20.68 -6.02
CA GLY A 102 23.03 20.15 -4.80
C GLY A 102 22.03 20.00 -3.64
N GLN A 103 20.73 20.02 -3.92
CA GLN A 103 19.72 19.86 -2.88
C GLN A 103 19.66 18.41 -2.43
N PRO A 104 19.42 18.19 -1.12
CA PRO A 104 19.35 16.84 -0.57
C PRO A 104 18.19 16.05 -1.21
N SER A 105 18.54 14.93 -1.83
CA SER A 105 17.57 14.00 -2.42
C SER A 105 17.97 12.58 -2.04
N ASN A 106 16.98 11.80 -1.62
CA ASN A 106 17.22 10.45 -1.14
C ASN A 106 17.03 9.44 -2.29
N PRO A 107 18.09 8.79 -2.82
CA PRO A 107 17.94 7.80 -3.89
C PRO A 107 17.11 6.59 -3.45
N GLY A 108 17.08 6.28 -2.15
CA GLY A 108 16.21 5.25 -1.58
C GLY A 108 14.72 5.55 -1.77
N LYS A 109 14.32 6.83 -1.82
CA LYS A 109 12.95 7.24 -2.16
C LYS A 109 12.59 6.79 -3.57
N LEU A 110 13.46 7.08 -4.54
CA LEU A 110 13.23 6.76 -5.95
C LEU A 110 13.10 5.25 -6.15
N TRP A 111 14.03 4.46 -5.58
CA TRP A 111 13.95 3.00 -5.64
C TRP A 111 12.67 2.45 -5.03
N MET A 112 12.31 2.93 -3.83
CA MET A 112 11.09 2.52 -3.16
C MET A 112 9.85 2.84 -4.00
N MET A 113 9.71 4.07 -4.52
CA MET A 113 8.56 4.46 -5.34
C MET A 113 8.49 3.64 -6.63
N THR A 114 9.62 3.47 -7.33
CA THR A 114 9.69 2.67 -8.56
C THR A 114 9.26 1.23 -8.33
N ILE A 115 9.76 0.59 -7.27
CA ILE A 115 9.38 -0.79 -6.93
C ILE A 115 7.90 -0.86 -6.53
N SER A 116 7.42 0.06 -5.70
CA SER A 116 6.01 0.09 -5.29
C SER A 116 5.06 0.30 -6.47
N PHE A 117 5.35 1.23 -7.38
CA PHE A 117 4.53 1.47 -8.57
C PHE A 117 4.64 0.34 -9.59
N GLY A 118 5.84 -0.20 -9.82
CA GLY A 118 6.05 -1.33 -10.71
C GLY A 118 5.34 -2.59 -10.23
N PHE A 119 5.46 -2.90 -8.93
CA PHE A 119 4.77 -4.04 -8.33
C PHE A 119 3.24 -3.83 -8.31
N TRP A 120 2.78 -2.61 -8.01
CA TRP A 120 1.36 -2.25 -8.14
C TRP A 120 0.85 -2.50 -9.56
N TRP A 121 1.55 -1.99 -10.58
CA TRP A 121 1.18 -2.21 -11.97
C TRP A 121 1.13 -3.69 -12.33
N TYR A 122 2.15 -4.46 -11.94
CA TYR A 122 2.18 -5.90 -12.15
C TYR A 122 1.00 -6.60 -11.49
N ALA A 123 0.73 -6.34 -10.21
CA ALA A 123 -0.34 -6.98 -9.44
C ALA A 123 -1.74 -6.61 -9.93
N MET A 124 -1.93 -5.37 -10.41
CA MET A 124 -3.24 -4.89 -10.84
C MET A 124 -3.53 -5.17 -12.31
N VAL A 125 -2.55 -5.00 -13.19
CA VAL A 125 -2.71 -5.07 -14.65
C VAL A 125 -2.12 -6.35 -15.22
N GLY A 126 -0.95 -6.78 -14.72
CA GLY A 126 -0.27 -7.98 -15.22
C GLY A 126 -0.91 -9.30 -14.79
N ILE A 127 -1.63 -9.32 -13.66
CA ILE A 127 -2.32 -10.51 -13.15
C ILE A 127 -3.80 -10.49 -13.54
N SER A 128 -4.21 -11.47 -14.33
CA SER A 128 -5.60 -11.60 -14.81
C SER A 128 -6.60 -11.92 -13.70
N ASN A 129 -6.19 -12.70 -12.69
CA ASN A 129 -7.05 -13.03 -11.55
C ASN A 129 -7.03 -11.87 -10.54
N VAL A 130 -8.16 -11.18 -10.41
CA VAL A 130 -8.31 -10.01 -9.53
C VAL A 130 -7.99 -10.33 -8.07
N VAL A 131 -8.42 -11.50 -7.57
CA VAL A 131 -8.18 -11.92 -6.17
C VAL A 131 -6.69 -12.14 -5.93
N VAL A 132 -6.02 -12.87 -6.82
CA VAL A 132 -4.57 -13.10 -6.74
C VAL A 132 -3.80 -11.78 -6.81
N GLY A 133 -4.19 -10.89 -7.72
CA GLY A 133 -3.57 -9.57 -7.83
C GLY A 133 -3.73 -8.70 -6.59
N ILE A 134 -4.91 -8.71 -5.95
CA ILE A 134 -5.13 -8.01 -4.67
C ILE A 134 -4.26 -8.63 -3.58
N ALA A 135 -4.29 -9.96 -3.43
CA ALA A 135 -3.52 -10.66 -2.40
C ALA A 135 -2.00 -10.41 -2.53
N LEU A 136 -1.46 -10.44 -3.75
CA LEU A 136 -0.05 -10.12 -4.01
C LEU A 136 0.29 -8.70 -3.54
N PHE A 137 -0.54 -7.72 -3.88
CA PHE A 137 -0.32 -6.34 -3.46
C PHE A 137 -0.42 -6.18 -1.94
N GLU A 138 -1.43 -6.76 -1.31
CA GLU A 138 -1.61 -6.72 0.15
C GLU A 138 -0.39 -7.29 0.87
N ILE A 139 0.10 -8.47 0.44
CA ILE A 139 1.32 -9.07 1.00
C ILE A 139 2.53 -8.14 0.83
N PHE A 140 2.74 -7.61 -0.38
CA PHE A 140 3.87 -6.73 -0.66
C PHE A 140 3.82 -5.45 0.21
N HIS A 141 2.66 -4.81 0.24
CA HIS A 141 2.38 -3.61 1.02
C HIS A 141 2.62 -3.85 2.52
N ASP A 142 2.14 -4.97 3.05
CA ASP A 142 2.26 -5.31 4.46
C ASP A 142 3.69 -5.64 4.85
N VAL A 143 4.43 -6.35 3.99
CA VAL A 143 5.86 -6.62 4.22
C VAL A 143 6.65 -5.31 4.30
N GLN A 144 6.39 -4.34 3.41
CA GLN A 144 7.05 -3.03 3.46
C GLN A 144 6.78 -2.33 4.80
N TYR A 145 5.52 -2.32 5.24
CA TYR A 145 5.13 -1.69 6.50
C TYR A 145 5.75 -2.38 7.71
N LEU A 146 5.61 -3.70 7.81
CA LEU A 146 6.13 -4.50 8.92
C LEU A 146 7.65 -4.40 9.04
N ALA A 147 8.36 -4.29 7.91
CA ALA A 147 9.80 -4.04 7.91
C ALA A 147 10.14 -2.66 8.50
N ILE A 148 9.39 -1.61 8.18
CA ILE A 148 9.59 -0.28 8.75
C ILE A 148 9.27 -0.26 10.25
N VAL A 149 8.18 -0.91 10.68
CA VAL A 149 7.83 -1.07 12.10
C VAL A 149 8.94 -1.77 12.87
N TRP A 150 9.50 -2.85 12.30
CA TRP A 150 10.63 -3.55 12.89
C TRP A 150 11.86 -2.64 13.05
N ILE A 151 12.26 -1.96 11.96
CA ILE A 151 13.42 -1.06 11.97
C ILE A 151 13.23 0.09 12.99
N TYR A 152 12.02 0.65 13.04
CA TYR A 152 11.67 1.71 13.98
C TYR A 152 11.78 1.25 15.44
N ASN A 153 11.13 0.14 15.79
CA ASN A 153 11.14 -0.37 17.17
C ASN A 153 12.53 -0.83 17.61
N ARG A 154 13.31 -1.42 16.71
CA ARG A 154 14.71 -1.74 16.99
C ARG A 154 15.53 -0.50 17.34
N LYS A 155 15.44 0.57 16.53
CA LYS A 155 16.11 1.84 16.83
C LYS A 155 15.63 2.48 18.12
N ARG A 156 14.34 2.32 18.45
CA ARG A 156 13.76 2.81 19.71
C ARG A 156 14.33 2.05 20.91
N VAL A 157 14.44 0.72 20.83
CA VAL A 157 15.06 -0.12 21.87
C VAL A 157 16.52 0.27 22.09
N ASP A 158 17.26 0.55 21.02
CA ASP A 158 18.68 0.91 21.10
C ASP A 158 18.91 2.32 21.72
N ARG A 159 17.97 3.26 21.55
CA ARG A 159 18.16 4.68 21.91
C ARG A 159 17.40 5.14 23.14
N ALA A 160 16.26 4.54 23.48
CA ALA A 160 15.37 5.05 24.51
C ALA A 160 15.63 4.39 25.89
N ARG A 161 15.77 5.23 26.93
CA ARG A 161 15.96 4.77 28.31
C ARG A 161 14.75 4.02 28.89
N HIS A 162 13.53 4.34 28.46
CA HIS A 162 12.28 3.77 28.99
C HIS A 162 11.55 2.93 27.94
N VAL A 163 11.98 1.68 27.77
CA VAL A 163 11.31 0.69 26.91
C VAL A 163 11.07 -0.58 27.72
N GLY A 164 9.84 -1.09 27.71
CA GLY A 164 9.44 -2.28 28.47
C GLY A 164 10.26 -3.52 28.12
N ALA A 165 10.38 -4.46 29.06
CA ALA A 165 11.22 -5.66 28.94
C ALA A 165 10.86 -6.51 27.70
N PHE A 166 9.56 -6.70 27.42
CA PHE A 166 9.09 -7.42 26.24
C PHE A 166 9.56 -6.77 24.92
N MET A 167 9.41 -5.45 24.80
CA MET A 167 9.85 -4.71 23.60
C MET A 167 11.36 -4.83 23.39
N ARG A 168 12.15 -4.76 24.47
CA ARG A 168 13.62 -4.97 24.42
C ARG A 168 13.96 -6.40 24.01
N PHE A 169 13.25 -7.39 24.54
CA PHE A 169 13.45 -8.80 24.20
C PHE A 169 13.15 -9.06 22.72
N LEU A 170 11.99 -8.60 22.23
CA LEU A 170 11.52 -8.88 20.88
C LEU A 170 12.31 -8.12 19.81
N PHE A 171 12.56 -6.82 19.99
CA PHE A 171 13.20 -5.99 18.95
C PHE A 171 14.73 -5.88 19.08
N ARG A 172 15.37 -6.76 19.85
CA ARG A 172 16.84 -6.84 19.89
C ARG A 172 17.43 -7.27 18.54
N ARG A 173 18.72 -6.99 18.34
CA ARG A 173 19.47 -7.37 17.13
C ARG A 173 19.69 -8.90 17.08
N SER A 174 18.66 -9.64 16.67
CA SER A 174 18.71 -11.10 16.51
C SER A 174 17.84 -11.56 15.34
N GLY A 175 18.39 -12.44 14.48
CA GLY A 175 17.62 -13.04 13.37
C GLY A 175 16.50 -13.96 13.85
N LEU A 176 16.69 -14.65 14.98
CA LEU A 176 15.66 -15.50 15.58
C LEU A 176 14.45 -14.68 16.01
N MET A 177 14.65 -13.44 16.47
CA MET A 177 13.54 -12.56 16.83
C MET A 177 12.80 -11.99 15.61
N ILE A 178 13.47 -11.84 14.46
CA ILE A 178 12.79 -11.55 13.19
C ILE A 178 11.86 -12.72 12.85
N GLY A 179 12.37 -13.96 12.97
CA GLY A 179 11.56 -15.17 12.79
C GLY A 179 10.36 -15.22 13.72
N LEU A 180 10.55 -14.93 15.01
CA LEU A 180 9.47 -14.84 15.99
C LEU A 180 8.45 -13.74 15.63
N TYR A 181 8.91 -12.57 15.20
CA TYR A 181 8.05 -11.46 14.78
C TYR A 181 7.18 -11.85 13.57
N VAL A 182 7.80 -12.45 12.55
CA VAL A 182 7.09 -12.98 11.38
C VAL A 182 6.10 -14.06 11.80
N GLY A 183 6.51 -14.99 12.68
CA GLY A 183 5.64 -16.03 13.23
C GLY A 183 4.44 -15.46 13.98
N MET A 184 4.61 -14.39 14.76
CA MET A 184 3.50 -13.70 15.43
C MET A 184 2.55 -13.01 14.45
N VAL A 185 3.07 -12.43 13.35
CA VAL A 185 2.22 -11.86 12.28
C VAL A 185 1.36 -12.95 11.65
N PHE A 186 1.95 -14.11 11.32
CA PHE A 186 1.19 -15.25 10.81
C PHE A 186 0.19 -15.79 11.83
N ALA A 187 0.58 -15.92 13.10
CA ALA A 187 -0.30 -16.38 14.17
C ALA A 187 -1.49 -15.44 14.34
N TYR A 188 -1.27 -14.12 14.33
CA TYR A 188 -2.33 -13.12 14.37
C TYR A 188 -3.26 -13.22 13.16
N GLY A 189 -2.72 -13.38 11.95
CA GLY A 189 -3.52 -13.63 10.75
C GLY A 189 -4.36 -14.92 10.84
N TYR A 190 -3.81 -15.95 11.47
CA TYR A 190 -4.48 -17.24 11.68
C TYR A 190 -5.63 -17.16 12.70
N VAL A 191 -5.56 -16.26 13.70
CA VAL A 191 -6.66 -16.05 14.66
C VAL A 191 -7.96 -15.69 13.96
N LYS A 192 -7.91 -14.90 12.88
CA LYS A 192 -9.10 -14.57 12.09
C LYS A 192 -9.71 -15.81 11.42
N LEU A 193 -8.87 -16.67 10.84
CA LEU A 193 -9.32 -17.93 10.23
C LEU A 193 -9.92 -18.89 11.27
N LEU A 194 -9.39 -18.88 12.49
CA LEU A 194 -9.91 -19.68 13.59
C LEU A 194 -11.25 -19.13 14.09
N ALA A 195 -11.39 -17.81 14.22
CA ALA A 195 -12.63 -17.15 14.61
C ALA A 195 -13.76 -17.44 13.62
N ASP A 196 -13.49 -17.37 12.31
CA ASP A 196 -14.49 -17.65 11.26
C ASP A 196 -14.98 -19.12 11.29
N ARG A 197 -14.12 -20.07 11.72
CA ARG A 197 -14.52 -21.49 11.90
C ARG A 197 -15.32 -21.72 13.17
N ILE A 198 -14.96 -21.04 14.26
CA ILE A 198 -15.64 -21.19 15.56
C ILE A 198 -17.05 -20.60 15.51
N ASP A 199 -17.24 -19.48 14.80
CA ASP A 199 -18.53 -18.79 14.75
C ASP A 199 -19.61 -19.62 14.02
N GLN A 200 -19.27 -20.32 12.92
CA GLN A 200 -20.25 -21.15 12.22
C GLN A 200 -20.64 -22.43 12.98
N GLU A 201 -19.68 -23.18 13.51
CA GLU A 201 -20.00 -24.43 14.23
C GLU A 201 -20.66 -24.18 15.59
N THR A 202 -20.22 -23.15 16.33
CA THR A 202 -20.74 -22.90 17.69
C THR A 202 -22.11 -22.26 17.64
N VAL A 203 -22.37 -21.32 16.72
CA VAL A 203 -23.70 -20.71 16.53
C VAL A 203 -24.69 -21.74 15.99
N GLN A 204 -24.29 -22.59 15.03
CA GLN A 204 -25.16 -23.67 14.57
C GLN A 204 -25.45 -24.69 15.67
N ARG A 205 -24.45 -25.16 16.42
CA ARG A 205 -24.67 -26.11 17.54
C ARG A 205 -25.48 -25.50 18.68
N ALA A 206 -25.32 -24.22 18.97
CA ALA A 206 -26.17 -23.51 19.93
C ALA A 206 -27.61 -23.41 19.43
N LEU A 207 -27.84 -23.00 18.17
CA LEU A 207 -29.18 -22.91 17.59
C LEU A 207 -29.87 -24.28 17.49
N PHE A 208 -29.17 -25.35 17.10
CA PHE A 208 -29.72 -26.71 17.09
C PHE A 208 -29.92 -27.28 18.50
N GLY A 209 -29.09 -26.88 19.47
CA GLY A 209 -29.26 -27.24 20.88
C GLY A 209 -30.44 -26.55 21.58
N PHE A 210 -31.00 -25.49 21.00
CA PHE A 210 -32.22 -24.82 21.49
C PHE A 210 -33.50 -25.31 20.80
N ILE A 211 -33.39 -26.08 19.70
CA ILE A 211 -34.53 -26.58 18.89
C ILE A 211 -34.82 -28.07 19.19
N THR A 212 -34.08 -28.68 20.11
CA THR A 212 -34.36 -30.02 20.67
C THR A 212 -34.64 -29.90 22.16
#